data_AF-A0A090NB41-F1
#
_entry.id   AF-A0A090NB41-F1
#
_cell.length_a   1.000
_cell.length_b   1.000
_cell.length_c   1.000
_cell.angle_alpha   90.00
_cell.angle_beta   90.00
_cell.angle_gamma   90.00
#
_symmetry.space_group_name_H-M   'P 1'
#
loop_
_entity.id
_entity.type
_entity.pdbx_description
1 polymer ?
#
loop_
_entity_poly.entity_id
_entity_poly.type
_entity_poly.pdbx_seq_one_letter_code
_entity_poly.pdbx_strand_id
1 'polypeptide(L)' 'MKLKIVAVVVTGLLAANVAHAAEVYNKDGNKLDLYGKVTALRYFTDDKRDDGDKTYARLGFKNQ' A
#
# COMPACT_ATOMS: atom_id res chain seq x y z
N MET A 1 29.43 15.37 17.60
CA MET A 1 29.18 14.44 16.48
C MET A 1 28.15 13.37 16.80
N LYS A 2 28.16 12.76 18.00
CA LYS A 2 27.20 11.70 18.41
C LYS A 2 25.71 12.11 18.33
N LEU A 3 25.36 13.32 18.83
CA LEU A 3 23.97 13.80 18.82
C LEU A 3 23.41 14.05 17.40
N LYS A 4 24.26 14.45 16.45
CA LYS A 4 23.86 14.71 15.05
C LYS A 4 23.48 13.40 14.33
N ILE A 5 24.23 12.32 14.60
CA ILE A 5 23.93 10.99 14.06
C ILE A 5 22.61 10.49 14.64
N VAL A 6 22.39 10.64 15.96
CA VAL A 6 21.11 10.27 16.59
C VAL A 6 19.95 11.05 15.98
N ALA A 7 20.09 12.37 15.77
CA ALA A 7 19.04 13.17 15.15
C ALA A 7 18.72 12.69 13.72
N VAL A 8 19.74 12.40 12.90
CA VAL A 8 19.54 11.89 11.53
C VAL A 8 18.86 10.50 11.54
N VAL A 9 19.24 9.63 12.47
CA VAL A 9 18.62 8.30 12.63
C VAL A 9 17.16 8.44 13.06
N VAL A 10 16.86 9.30 14.04
CA VAL A 10 15.48 9.54 14.51
C VAL A 10 14.62 10.12 13.38
N THR A 11 15.11 11.12 12.65
CA THR A 11 14.38 11.69 11.52
C THR A 11 14.17 10.66 10.40
N GLY A 12 15.16 9.79 10.14
CA GLY A 12 15.03 8.69 9.18
C GLY A 12 13.98 7.66 9.60
N LEU A 13 13.91 7.29 10.88
CA LEU A 13 12.88 6.39 11.39
C LEU A 13 11.47 7.01 11.34
N LEU A 14 11.35 8.31 11.58
CA LEU A 14 10.07 9.02 11.49
C LEU A 14 9.55 9.10 10.05
N ALA A 15 10.45 9.32 9.08
CA ALA A 15 10.10 9.39 7.66
C ALA A 15 9.69 8.03 7.05
N ALA A 16 10.18 6.91 7.61
CA ALA A 16 9.91 5.56 7.10
C ALA A 16 8.48 5.06 7.36
N ASN A 17 7.66 5.76 8.15
CA ASN A 17 6.33 5.32 8.58
C ASN A 17 5.15 5.90 7.79
N VAL A 18 5.38 6.69 6.73
CA VAL A 18 4.28 7.20 5.91
C VAL A 18 3.86 6.15 4.89
N ALA A 19 3.14 5.14 5.37
CA ALA A 19 2.35 4.30 4.48
C ALA A 19 1.27 5.19 3.86
N HIS A 20 1.42 5.55 2.58
CA HIS A 20 0.47 6.37 1.82
C HIS A 20 -0.83 5.59 1.53
N ALA A 21 -1.59 5.24 2.56
CA ALA A 21 -2.98 4.87 2.39
C ALA A 21 -3.78 6.15 2.11
N ALA A 22 -4.77 6.06 1.22
CA ALA A 22 -5.71 7.16 1.02
C ALA A 22 -6.62 7.22 2.25
N GLU A 23 -6.49 8.27 3.07
CA GLU A 23 -7.35 8.52 4.22
C GLU A 23 -8.75 8.89 3.70
N VAL A 24 -9.73 7.99 3.87
CA VAL A 24 -11.10 8.18 3.35
C VAL A 24 -12.03 8.77 4.42
N TYR A 25 -11.69 8.58 5.70
CA TYR A 25 -12.48 9.11 6.83
C TYR A 25 -11.60 9.27 8.08
N ASN A 26 -11.75 10.40 8.78
CA ASN A 26 -11.12 10.65 10.07
C ASN A 26 -12.06 11.50 10.95
N LYS A 27 -12.60 10.89 12.01
CA LYS A 27 -13.41 11.59 13.02
C LYS A 27 -13.16 11.02 14.40
N ASP A 28 -12.92 11.89 15.37
CA ASP A 28 -12.76 11.53 16.80
C ASP A 28 -11.69 10.46 17.06
N GLY A 29 -10.62 10.45 16.25
CA GLY A 29 -9.54 9.47 16.33
C GLY A 29 -9.78 8.17 15.55
N ASN A 30 -10.98 7.94 15.00
CA ASN A 30 -11.27 6.79 14.15
C ASN A 30 -10.86 7.10 12.71
N LYS A 31 -9.87 6.37 12.20
CA LYS A 31 -9.39 6.51 10.82
C LYS A 31 -9.72 5.28 9.99
N LEU A 32 -10.32 5.50 8.82
CA LEU A 32 -10.52 4.47 7.82
C LEU A 32 -9.59 4.70 6.63
N ASP A 33 -8.63 3.80 6.49
CA ASP A 33 -7.70 3.75 5.38
C ASP A 33 -8.26 2.82 4.29
N LEU A 34 -8.41 3.33 3.07
CA LEU A 34 -8.69 2.50 1.89
C LEU A 34 -7.39 2.28 1.12
N TYR A 35 -7.08 1.02 0.84
CA TYR A 35 -5.91 0.64 0.07
C TYR A 35 -6.24 -0.46 -0.93
N GLY A 36 -5.41 -0.60 -1.95
CA GLY A 36 -5.61 -1.60 -2.96
C GLY A 36 -4.50 -1.66 -3.99
N LYS A 37 -4.58 -2.65 -4.88
CA LYS A 37 -3.68 -2.85 -6.00
C LYS A 37 -4.48 -3.28 -7.22
N VAL A 38 -4.14 -2.71 -8.37
CA VAL A 38 -4.59 -3.20 -9.69
C VAL A 38 -3.40 -3.87 -10.38
N THR A 39 -3.62 -5.02 -11.02
CA THR A 39 -2.59 -5.75 -11.76
C THR A 39 -3.16 -6.16 -13.11
N ALA A 40 -2.64 -5.55 -14.17
CA ALA A 40 -2.87 -5.98 -15.53
C ALA A 40 -2.08 -7.27 -15.78
N LEU A 41 -2.78 -8.34 -16.18
CA LEU A 41 -2.19 -9.66 -16.34
C LEU A 41 -2.86 -10.37 -17.51
N ARG A 42 -2.08 -11.00 -18.38
CA ARG A 42 -2.60 -11.86 -19.44
C ARG A 42 -1.83 -13.18 -19.44
N TYR A 43 -2.56 -14.29 -19.53
CA TYR A 43 -1.99 -15.60 -19.71
C TYR A 43 -1.92 -15.93 -21.21
N PHE A 44 -0.78 -16.48 -21.61
CA PHE A 44 -0.54 -17.00 -22.95
C PHE A 44 -0.32 -18.50 -22.82
N THR A 45 -1.25 -19.31 -23.32
CA THR A 45 -1.20 -20.77 -23.21
C THR A 45 -1.98 -21.45 -24.34
N ASP A 46 -1.61 -22.69 -24.65
CA ASP A 46 -2.29 -23.50 -25.67
C ASP A 46 -3.66 -24.04 -25.19
N ASP A 47 -3.91 -24.09 -23.86
CA ASP A 47 -5.24 -24.39 -23.33
C ASP A 47 -6.15 -23.17 -23.47
N LYS A 48 -7.01 -23.20 -24.51
CA LYS A 48 -7.96 -22.13 -24.83
C LYS A 48 -8.91 -21.76 -23.69
N ARG A 49 -9.10 -22.63 -22.69
CA ARG A 49 -9.95 -22.31 -21.53
C ARG A 49 -9.25 -21.39 -20.54
N ASP A 50 -7.92 -21.35 -20.56
CA ASP A 50 -7.12 -20.59 -19.61
C ASP A 50 -6.31 -19.46 -20.26
N ASP A 51 -6.13 -19.47 -21.59
CA ASP A 51 -5.61 -18.32 -22.34
C ASP A 51 -6.52 -17.10 -22.19
N GLY A 52 -5.91 -15.93 -21.96
CA GLY A 52 -6.65 -14.67 -21.97
C GLY A 52 -6.31 -13.73 -20.82
N ASP A 53 -7.14 -12.69 -20.73
CA ASP A 53 -6.99 -11.65 -19.71
C ASP A 53 -7.30 -12.20 -18.31
N LYS A 54 -6.36 -11.98 -17.39
CA LYS A 54 -6.43 -12.33 -15.97
C LYS A 54 -6.25 -11.09 -15.10
N THR A 55 -6.49 -9.90 -15.64
CA THR A 55 -6.40 -8.64 -14.92
C THR A 55 -7.28 -8.69 -13.68
N TYR A 56 -6.73 -8.25 -12.55
CA TYR A 56 -7.44 -8.25 -11.28
C TYR A 56 -7.13 -7.01 -10.45
N ALA A 57 -8.06 -6.68 -9.57
CA ALA A 57 -7.89 -5.67 -8.54
C ALA A 57 -8.12 -6.29 -7.15
N ARG A 58 -7.43 -5.76 -6.15
CA ARG A 58 -7.66 -6.08 -4.73
C ARG A 58 -7.84 -4.79 -3.98
N LEU A 59 -8.87 -4.73 -3.14
CA LEU A 59 -9.21 -3.58 -2.31
C LEU A 59 -9.31 -4.05 -0.86
N GLY A 60 -8.95 -3.19 0.08
CA GLY A 60 -9.00 -3.47 1.51
C GLY A 60 -9.20 -2.19 2.31
N PHE A 61 -9.80 -2.35 3.48
CA PHE A 61 -9.99 -1.29 4.46
C PHE A 61 -9.18 -1.62 5.71
N LYS A 62 -8.55 -0.62 6.31
CA LYS A 62 -7.88 -0.73 7.60
C LYS A 62 -8.44 0.34 8.53
N ASN A 63 -8.79 -0.07 9.74
CA ASN A 63 -9.20 0.85 10.80
C ASN A 63 -8.05 1.03 11.80
N GLN A 64 -7.85 2.25 12.28
CA GLN A 64 -7.04 2.57 13.47
C GLN A 64 -7.93 3.12 14.57
#